data_AF-A0A954D2M2-F1
#
_entry.id   AF-A0A954D2M2-F1
#
_cell.length_a   1.000
_cell.length_b   1.000
_cell.length_c   1.000
_cell.angle_alpha   90.00
_cell.angle_beta   90.00
_cell.angle_gamma   90.00
#
_symmetry.space_group_name_H-M   'P 1'
#
loop_
_entity.id
_entity.type
_entity.pdbx_description
1 polymer ?
#
loop_
_entity_poly.entity_id
_entity_poly.type
_entity_poly.pdbx_seq_one_letter_code
_entity_poly.pdbx_strand_id
1 'polypeptide(L)'
;DGDGDLDLIAGSFGDSYGQGKGGGVYLARNIGKPGKPEFAALETLIEPSAKGCSEPTRPDAGLYVEAVDYDGDGDLDLVVGGYSMWTPKPRKLSAAEQKRADELTAQKNRLTTERTAVNRKISKEVADATAGLDHSSKEYRAAASAVYAKHREDTLAYSKKYSALTKELGELVPGSQRKSFVWLYERK
;
A
#
# COMPACT_ATOMS: atom_id res chain seq x y z
N ASP A 1 8.48 27.84 -11.13
CA ASP A 1 7.25 28.67 -11.12
C ASP A 1 7.19 29.70 -12.27
N GLY A 2 7.88 29.44 -13.40
CA GLY A 2 7.94 30.36 -14.53
C GLY A 2 9.04 31.44 -14.43
N ASP A 3 9.83 31.46 -13.36
CA ASP A 3 10.92 32.43 -13.17
C ASP A 3 12.20 32.14 -13.98
N GLY A 4 12.24 30.99 -14.67
CA GLY A 4 13.34 30.59 -15.54
C GLY A 4 14.39 29.71 -14.85
N ASP A 5 14.14 29.25 -13.63
CA ASP A 5 14.93 28.20 -13.00
C ASP A 5 14.13 26.91 -12.68
N LEU A 6 14.82 25.88 -12.19
CA LEU A 6 14.20 24.61 -11.81
C LEU A 6 14.04 24.53 -10.30
N ASP A 7 12.78 24.46 -9.87
CA ASP A 7 12.37 24.11 -8.52
C ASP A 7 12.41 22.59 -8.26
N LEU A 8 12.30 22.19 -7.00
CA LEU A 8 12.15 20.80 -6.60
C LEU A 8 10.75 20.52 -6.05
N ILE A 9 10.02 19.58 -6.67
CA ILE A 9 8.78 19.03 -6.14
C ILE A 9 8.99 17.58 -5.69
N ALA A 10 8.45 17.22 -4.52
CA ALA A 10 8.64 15.90 -3.95
C ALA A 10 7.34 15.36 -3.35
N GLY A 11 6.94 14.17 -3.80
CA GLY A 11 5.93 13.35 -3.13
C GLY A 11 6.55 12.40 -2.12
N SER A 12 5.80 12.04 -1.08
CA SER A 12 6.27 11.15 -0.02
C SER A 12 5.41 9.89 0.11
N PHE A 13 6.00 8.83 0.66
CA PHE A 13 5.31 7.58 0.93
C PHE A 13 4.45 7.62 2.20
N GLY A 14 4.80 8.50 3.14
CA GLY A 14 4.23 8.52 4.49
C GLY A 14 4.42 7.21 5.25
N ASP A 15 3.71 7.06 6.37
CA ASP A 15 3.63 5.81 7.12
C ASP A 15 2.45 4.96 6.60
N SER A 16 2.70 4.24 5.51
CA SER A 16 1.66 3.45 4.82
C SER A 16 1.14 2.27 5.67
N TYR A 17 1.98 1.71 6.54
CA TYR A 17 1.70 0.45 7.24
C TYR A 17 1.77 0.55 8.77
N GLY A 18 2.24 1.67 9.31
CA GLY A 18 2.21 1.97 10.73
C GLY A 18 1.03 2.85 11.12
N GLN A 19 1.22 3.60 12.21
CA GLN A 19 0.18 4.42 12.85
C GLN A 19 0.36 5.93 12.58
N GLY A 20 1.41 6.30 11.85
CA GLY A 20 1.69 7.68 11.46
C GLY A 20 0.80 8.19 10.33
N LYS A 21 1.01 9.46 9.96
CA LYS A 21 0.31 10.09 8.83
C LYS A 21 0.73 9.47 7.49
N GLY A 22 -0.15 9.57 6.50
CA GLY A 22 0.14 9.23 5.11
C GLY A 22 1.11 10.22 4.46
N GLY A 23 1.25 10.11 3.14
CA GLY A 23 2.12 10.97 2.34
C GLY A 23 1.52 12.35 2.09
N GLY A 24 2.42 13.30 1.87
CA GLY A 24 2.16 14.66 1.38
C GLY A 24 3.02 14.99 0.15
N VAL A 25 2.76 16.17 -0.43
CA VAL A 25 3.54 16.78 -1.50
C VAL A 25 4.16 18.07 -1.01
N TYR A 26 5.43 18.28 -1.35
CA TYR A 26 6.23 19.41 -0.91
C TYR A 26 6.93 20.08 -2.08
N LEU A 27 7.17 21.38 -1.95
CA LEU A 27 7.92 22.22 -2.88
C LEU A 27 9.12 22.81 -2.15
N ALA A 28 10.30 22.75 -2.76
CA ALA A 28 11.42 23.58 -2.38
C ALA A 28 11.76 24.49 -3.57
N ARG A 29 11.57 25.79 -3.38
CA ARG A 29 11.91 26.78 -4.40
C ARG A 29 13.40 26.89 -4.57
N ASN A 30 13.87 26.99 -5.79
CA ASN A 30 15.27 27.34 -6.02
C ASN A 30 15.44 28.85 -5.79
N ILE A 31 16.30 29.20 -4.84
CA ILE A 31 16.66 30.57 -4.46
C ILE A 31 18.13 30.86 -4.81
N GLY A 32 18.76 29.93 -5.53
CA GLY A 32 20.15 29.99 -5.95
C GLY A 32 20.35 30.77 -7.25
N LYS A 33 21.33 30.33 -8.04
CA LYS A 33 21.65 30.93 -9.35
C LYS A 33 21.73 29.84 -10.42
N PRO A 34 21.61 30.20 -11.72
CA PRO A 34 21.85 29.25 -12.80
C PRO A 34 23.20 28.52 -12.64
N GLY A 35 23.15 27.19 -12.64
CA GLY A 35 24.33 26.32 -12.44
C GLY A 35 24.80 26.15 -10.99
N LYS A 36 24.14 26.80 -10.02
CA LYS A 36 24.41 26.72 -8.57
C LYS A 36 23.08 26.79 -7.79
N PRO A 37 22.24 25.73 -7.85
CA PRO A 37 20.95 25.74 -7.17
C PRO A 37 21.12 25.75 -5.66
N GLU A 38 20.23 26.46 -4.99
CA GLU A 38 20.08 26.47 -3.54
C GLU A 38 18.58 26.38 -3.25
N PHE A 39 18.15 25.42 -2.45
CA PHE A 39 16.73 25.19 -2.24
C PHE A 39 16.27 25.74 -0.90
N ALA A 40 15.17 26.49 -0.92
CA ALA A 40 14.50 26.98 0.27
C ALA A 40 13.95 25.82 1.14
N ALA A 41 13.47 26.17 2.33
CA ALA A 41 12.75 25.22 3.17
C ALA A 41 11.51 24.66 2.44
N LEU A 42 11.16 23.41 2.76
CA LEU A 42 10.01 22.75 2.15
C LEU A 42 8.70 23.45 2.51
N GLU A 43 7.99 23.91 1.48
CA GLU A 43 6.60 24.32 1.52
C GLU A 43 5.72 23.08 1.32
N THR A 44 4.64 22.96 2.10
CA THR A 44 3.70 21.84 1.96
C THR A 44 2.59 22.23 0.99
N LEU A 45 2.52 21.54 -0.16
CA LEU A 45 1.46 21.73 -1.16
C LEU A 45 0.26 20.83 -0.86
N ILE A 46 0.51 19.59 -0.44
CA ILE A 46 -0.51 18.64 0.00
C ILE A 46 -0.09 18.09 1.35
N GLU A 47 -0.89 18.37 2.37
CA GLU A 47 -0.66 17.90 3.74
C GLU A 47 -0.61 16.36 3.84
N PRO A 48 0.29 15.78 4.65
CA PRO A 48 0.23 14.36 5.02
C PRO A 48 -1.16 13.92 5.46
N SER A 49 -1.68 12.86 4.86
CA SER A 49 -3.05 12.44 5.12
C SER A 49 -3.26 11.86 6.54
N ALA A 50 -4.41 12.15 7.13
CA ALA A 50 -4.86 11.46 8.33
C ALA A 50 -5.41 10.07 7.97
N LYS A 51 -5.35 9.12 8.91
CA LYS A 51 -5.96 7.80 8.74
C LYS A 51 -7.45 7.84 9.06
N GLY A 52 -8.19 6.81 8.62
CA GLY A 52 -9.58 6.60 9.01
C GLY A 52 -10.63 7.17 8.05
N CYS A 53 -10.23 7.60 6.85
CA CYS A 53 -11.18 7.95 5.80
C CYS A 53 -12.07 6.76 5.45
N SER A 54 -13.33 7.04 5.09
CA SER A 54 -14.28 6.01 4.65
C SER A 54 -14.47 5.93 3.14
N GLU A 55 -13.82 6.82 2.40
CA GLU A 55 -13.94 6.97 0.95
C GLU A 55 -12.57 7.35 0.36
N PRO A 56 -12.31 7.05 -0.92
CA PRO A 56 -11.03 7.33 -1.58
C PRO A 56 -10.92 8.78 -2.04
N THR A 57 -10.89 9.72 -1.11
CA THR A 57 -11.01 11.15 -1.42
C THR A 57 -9.70 11.83 -1.80
N ARG A 58 -8.55 11.18 -1.53
CA ARG A 58 -7.22 11.77 -1.73
C ARG A 58 -6.12 10.71 -1.83
N PRO A 59 -4.91 11.05 -2.31
CA PRO A 59 -3.76 10.17 -2.18
C PRO A 59 -3.27 10.15 -0.73
N ASP A 60 -2.94 8.95 -0.24
CA ASP A 60 -2.51 8.67 1.13
C ASP A 60 -1.13 8.03 1.21
N ALA A 61 -0.68 7.34 0.16
CA ALA A 61 0.58 6.61 0.17
C ALA A 61 1.21 6.55 -1.23
N GLY A 62 2.53 6.72 -1.28
CA GLY A 62 3.31 6.73 -2.52
C GLY A 62 2.81 7.79 -3.49
N LEU A 63 2.98 9.06 -3.13
CA LEU A 63 2.55 10.19 -3.96
C LEU A 63 3.60 10.44 -5.05
N TYR A 64 3.16 10.37 -6.30
CA TYR A 64 3.95 10.66 -7.50
C TYR A 64 3.34 11.90 -8.13
N VAL A 65 4.06 13.01 -8.09
CA VAL A 65 3.54 14.33 -8.45
C VAL A 65 4.20 14.83 -9.72
N GLU A 66 3.39 15.43 -10.59
CA GLU A 66 3.78 16.20 -11.76
C GLU A 66 3.14 17.59 -11.67
N ALA A 67 3.90 18.63 -12.00
CA ALA A 67 3.38 19.99 -12.11
C ALA A 67 3.16 20.33 -13.59
N VAL A 68 1.95 20.76 -13.95
CA VAL A 68 1.55 21.02 -15.34
C VAL A 68 0.48 22.11 -15.39
N ASP A 69 0.53 22.97 -16.39
CA ASP A 69 -0.57 23.88 -16.74
C ASP A 69 -1.67 23.05 -17.42
N TYR A 70 -2.63 22.54 -16.64
CA TYR A 70 -3.61 21.57 -17.13
C TYR A 70 -4.73 22.24 -17.94
N ASP A 71 -5.14 23.44 -17.54
CA ASP A 71 -6.26 24.15 -18.15
C ASP A 71 -5.85 25.26 -19.15
N GLY A 72 -4.55 25.59 -19.22
CA GLY A 72 -3.99 26.56 -20.14
C GLY A 72 -4.09 28.01 -19.65
N ASP A 73 -4.34 28.23 -18.36
CA ASP A 73 -4.42 29.57 -17.78
C ASP A 73 -3.04 30.20 -17.45
N GLY A 74 -1.98 29.38 -17.56
CA GLY A 74 -0.59 29.79 -17.38
C GLY A 74 -0.05 29.63 -15.96
N ASP A 75 -0.87 29.17 -15.01
CA ASP A 75 -0.38 28.68 -13.73
C ASP A 75 -0.10 27.16 -13.78
N LEU A 76 0.55 26.62 -12.74
CA LEU A 76 0.89 25.19 -12.69
C LEU A 76 0.00 24.51 -11.65
N ASP A 77 -0.74 23.52 -12.12
CA ASP A 77 -1.52 22.58 -11.33
C ASP A 77 -0.69 21.37 -10.91
N LEU A 78 -1.24 20.55 -10.01
CA LEU A 78 -0.65 19.26 -9.66
C LEU A 78 -1.49 18.10 -10.17
N VAL A 79 -0.84 17.19 -10.90
CA VAL A 79 -1.36 15.85 -11.16
C VAL A 79 -0.63 14.88 -10.26
N VAL A 80 -1.36 14.23 -9.36
CA VAL A 80 -0.79 13.36 -8.33
C VAL A 80 -1.32 11.94 -8.50
N GLY A 81 -0.45 11.01 -8.88
CA GLY A 81 -0.69 9.58 -8.77
C GLY A 81 -0.43 9.11 -7.35
N GLY A 82 -1.20 8.14 -6.88
CA GLY A 82 -0.94 7.54 -5.57
C GLY A 82 -1.97 6.51 -5.16
N TYR A 83 -1.80 5.95 -3.97
CA TYR A 83 -2.77 5.05 -3.37
C TYR A 83 -3.65 5.80 -2.39
N SER A 84 -4.96 5.65 -2.53
CA SER A 84 -5.90 6.00 -1.47
C SER A 84 -6.14 4.80 -0.57
N MET A 85 -6.27 5.06 0.72
CA MET A 85 -6.47 4.08 1.77
C MET A 85 -7.66 4.48 2.63
N TRP A 86 -8.70 3.64 2.63
CA TRP A 86 -9.94 3.94 3.36
C TRP A 86 -10.57 2.66 3.90
N THR A 87 -11.39 2.78 4.94
CA THR A 87 -12.23 1.68 5.41
C THR A 87 -13.69 2.06 5.21
N PRO A 88 -14.41 1.47 4.24
CA PRO A 88 -15.80 1.81 3.98
C PRO A 88 -16.63 1.74 5.25
N LYS A 89 -17.59 2.66 5.41
CA LYS A 89 -18.52 2.61 6.54
C LYS A 89 -19.28 1.28 6.50
N PRO A 90 -19.41 0.57 7.64
CA PRO A 90 -20.20 -0.64 7.68
C PRO A 90 -21.66 -0.29 7.37
N ARG A 91 -22.29 -1.11 6.51
CA ARG A 91 -23.74 -1.04 6.31
C ARG A 91 -24.45 -1.80 7.43
N LYS A 92 -25.72 -1.47 7.67
CA LYS A 92 -26.56 -2.24 8.59
C LYS A 92 -26.81 -3.63 8.00
N LEU A 93 -26.42 -4.68 8.74
CA LEU A 93 -26.67 -6.07 8.38
C LEU A 93 -28.00 -6.55 8.96
N SER A 94 -28.68 -7.43 8.23
CA SER A 94 -29.76 -8.26 8.79
C SER A 94 -29.19 -9.30 9.77
N ALA A 95 -30.06 -9.90 10.59
CA ALA A 95 -29.64 -10.95 11.53
C ALA A 95 -28.99 -12.16 10.82
N ALA A 96 -29.48 -12.52 9.63
CA ALA A 96 -28.92 -13.61 8.82
C ALA A 96 -27.53 -13.25 8.28
N GLU A 97 -27.35 -12.03 7.78
CA GLU A 97 -26.05 -11.54 7.29
C GLU A 97 -25.03 -11.42 8.43
N GLN A 98 -25.45 -10.95 9.60
CA GLN A 98 -24.57 -10.88 10.78
C GLN A 98 -24.08 -12.28 11.17
N LYS A 99 -25.00 -13.25 11.28
CA LYS A 99 -24.64 -14.64 11.56
C LYS A 99 -23.65 -15.19 10.52
N ARG A 100 -23.87 -14.89 9.24
CA ARG A 100 -22.95 -15.31 8.17
C ARG A 100 -21.58 -14.65 8.28
N ALA A 101 -21.52 -13.36 8.59
CA ALA A 101 -20.26 -12.65 8.81
C ALA A 101 -19.46 -13.24 10.00
N ASP A 102 -20.15 -13.60 11.08
CA ASP A 102 -19.54 -14.23 12.25
C ASP A 102 -18.98 -15.62 11.91
N GLU A 103 -19.75 -16.44 11.17
CA GLU A 103 -19.31 -17.75 10.68
C GLU A 103 -18.07 -17.64 9.76
N LEU A 104 -18.09 -16.70 8.81
CA LEU A 104 -16.97 -16.45 7.90
C LEU A 104 -15.73 -15.98 8.66
N THR A 105 -15.91 -15.12 9.66
CA THR A 105 -14.83 -14.65 10.54
C THR A 105 -14.21 -15.80 11.33
N ALA A 106 -15.03 -16.67 11.92
CA ALA A 106 -14.55 -17.86 12.63
C ALA A 106 -13.79 -18.82 11.70
N GLN A 107 -14.31 -19.05 10.49
CA GLN A 107 -13.64 -19.88 9.47
C GLN A 107 -12.30 -19.29 9.03
N LYS A 108 -12.25 -17.97 8.76
CA LYS A 108 -11.03 -17.26 8.42
C LYS A 108 -9.99 -17.41 9.54
N ASN A 109 -10.37 -17.16 10.79
CA ASN A 109 -9.46 -17.25 11.94
C ASN A 109 -8.90 -18.66 12.11
N ARG A 110 -9.74 -19.69 12.02
CA ARG A 110 -9.31 -21.09 12.06
C ARG A 110 -8.33 -21.40 10.94
N LEU A 111 -8.66 -21.01 9.71
CA LEU A 111 -7.80 -21.24 8.54
C LEU A 111 -6.45 -20.53 8.68
N THR A 112 -6.42 -19.32 9.26
CA THR A 112 -5.18 -18.61 9.59
C THR A 112 -4.35 -19.37 10.63
N THR A 113 -4.96 -19.87 11.71
CA THR A 113 -4.26 -20.69 12.71
C THR A 113 -3.65 -21.95 12.11
N GLU A 114 -4.42 -22.68 11.28
CA GLU A 114 -3.94 -23.86 10.55
C GLU A 114 -2.75 -23.49 9.64
N ARG A 115 -2.84 -22.37 8.92
CA ARG A 115 -1.75 -21.91 8.06
C ARG A 115 -0.51 -21.51 8.83
N THR A 116 -0.62 -20.88 10.00
CA THR A 116 0.52 -20.55 10.84
C THR A 116 1.29 -21.80 11.25
N ALA A 117 0.59 -22.89 11.61
CA ALA A 117 1.23 -24.16 11.92
C ALA A 117 1.96 -24.77 10.71
N VAL A 118 1.33 -24.74 9.53
CA VAL A 118 1.95 -25.19 8.27
C VAL A 118 3.19 -24.35 7.93
N ASN A 119 3.09 -23.02 7.99
CA ASN A 119 4.22 -22.13 7.73
C ASN A 119 5.39 -22.42 8.68
N ARG A 120 5.13 -22.65 9.97
CA ARG A 120 6.17 -23.03 10.94
C ARG A 120 6.87 -24.32 10.55
N LYS A 121 6.12 -25.32 10.07
CA LYS A 121 6.66 -26.59 9.57
C LYS A 121 7.54 -26.36 8.33
N ILE A 122 7.04 -25.59 7.35
CA ILE A 122 7.78 -25.25 6.13
C ILE A 122 9.08 -24.52 6.48
N SER A 123 9.03 -23.51 7.35
CA SER A 123 10.21 -22.77 7.79
C SER A 123 11.24 -23.66 8.47
N LYS A 124 10.81 -24.64 9.27
CA LYS A 124 11.70 -25.63 9.86
C LYS A 124 12.33 -26.52 8.77
N GLU A 125 11.54 -27.05 7.84
CA GLU A 125 12.05 -27.86 6.73
C GLU A 125 13.06 -27.08 5.86
N VAL A 126 12.82 -25.78 5.63
CA VAL A 126 13.78 -24.90 4.92
C VAL A 126 15.07 -24.78 5.72
N ALA A 127 14.99 -24.46 7.02
CA ALA A 127 16.16 -24.32 7.88
C ALA A 127 17.00 -25.61 7.95
N ASP A 128 16.35 -26.77 8.04
CA ASP A 128 17.02 -28.06 8.04
C ASP A 128 17.69 -28.35 6.69
N ALA A 129 17.01 -28.05 5.56
CA ALA A 129 17.53 -28.28 4.22
C ALA A 129 18.65 -27.31 3.81
N THR A 130 18.74 -26.14 4.45
CA THR A 130 19.74 -25.11 4.14
C THR A 130 20.82 -24.95 5.20
N ALA A 131 20.85 -25.83 6.21
CA ALA A 131 21.82 -25.79 7.30
C ALA A 131 23.27 -25.77 6.77
N GLY A 132 24.03 -24.74 7.16
CA GLY A 132 25.43 -24.57 6.75
C GLY A 132 25.64 -24.01 5.34
N LEU A 133 24.58 -23.68 4.59
CA LEU A 133 24.68 -23.03 3.29
C LEU A 133 24.70 -21.51 3.44
N ASP A 134 25.48 -20.83 2.59
CA ASP A 134 25.41 -19.37 2.46
C ASP A 134 24.05 -18.95 1.85
N HIS A 135 23.34 -18.04 2.51
CA HIS A 135 22.05 -17.51 2.05
C HIS A 135 22.11 -16.86 0.65
N SER A 136 23.28 -16.39 0.23
CA SER A 136 23.48 -15.79 -1.10
C SER A 136 23.78 -16.83 -2.20
N SER A 137 24.05 -18.08 -1.82
CA SER A 137 24.49 -19.16 -2.71
C SER A 137 23.36 -19.68 -3.61
N LYS A 138 23.72 -20.33 -4.72
CA LYS A 138 22.73 -20.97 -5.61
C LYS A 138 22.16 -22.23 -4.94
N GLU A 139 22.97 -22.91 -4.16
CA GLU A 139 22.69 -24.13 -3.42
C GLU A 139 21.61 -23.88 -2.36
N TYR A 140 21.72 -22.79 -1.59
CA TYR A 140 20.68 -22.37 -0.64
C TYR A 140 19.34 -22.13 -1.35
N ARG A 141 19.34 -21.37 -2.46
CA ARG A 141 18.11 -21.05 -3.21
C ARG A 141 17.47 -22.33 -3.76
N ALA A 142 18.26 -23.25 -4.30
CA ALA A 142 17.77 -24.52 -4.82
C ALA A 142 17.16 -25.39 -3.72
N ALA A 143 17.84 -25.54 -2.58
CA ALA A 143 17.35 -26.33 -1.44
C ALA A 143 16.06 -25.74 -0.85
N ALA A 144 16.02 -24.42 -0.60
CA ALA A 144 14.82 -23.74 -0.11
C ALA A 144 13.65 -23.86 -1.11
N SER A 145 13.92 -23.66 -2.41
CA SER A 145 12.90 -23.79 -3.46
C SER A 145 12.32 -25.20 -3.55
N ALA A 146 13.13 -26.25 -3.36
CA ALA A 146 12.67 -27.63 -3.36
C ALA A 146 11.68 -27.89 -2.20
N VAL A 147 11.96 -27.35 -1.01
CA VAL A 147 11.03 -27.41 0.13
C VAL A 147 9.73 -26.67 -0.21
N TYR A 148 9.78 -25.44 -0.73
CA TYR A 148 8.57 -24.71 -1.10
C TYR A 148 7.75 -25.43 -2.18
N ALA A 149 8.40 -26.07 -3.16
CA ALA A 149 7.74 -26.81 -4.22
C ALA A 149 6.93 -28.00 -3.67
N LYS A 150 7.45 -28.71 -2.65
CA LYS A 150 6.74 -29.80 -1.96
C LYS A 150 5.42 -29.36 -1.33
N HIS A 151 5.34 -28.11 -0.85
CA HIS A 151 4.16 -27.55 -0.18
C HIS A 151 3.35 -26.61 -1.07
N ARG A 152 3.59 -26.63 -2.39
CA ARG A 152 2.94 -25.74 -3.35
C ARG A 152 1.43 -25.94 -3.39
N GLU A 153 0.97 -27.18 -3.49
CA GLU A 153 -0.47 -27.50 -3.56
C GLU A 153 -1.20 -27.09 -2.29
N ASP A 154 -0.62 -27.35 -1.11
CA ASP A 154 -1.18 -26.91 0.18
C ASP A 154 -1.29 -25.37 0.26
N THR A 155 -0.27 -24.67 -0.28
CA THR A 155 -0.26 -23.20 -0.35
C THR A 155 -1.30 -22.65 -1.31
N LEU A 156 -1.48 -23.28 -2.47
CA LEU A 156 -2.51 -22.92 -3.44
C LEU A 156 -3.92 -23.18 -2.88
N ALA A 157 -4.11 -24.33 -2.22
CA ALA A 157 -5.37 -24.69 -1.60
C ALA A 157 -5.75 -23.71 -0.47
N TYR A 158 -4.80 -23.35 0.39
CA TYR A 158 -5.00 -22.31 1.40
C TYR A 158 -5.37 -20.97 0.76
N SER A 159 -4.59 -20.51 -0.23
CA SER A 159 -4.81 -19.23 -0.90
C SER A 159 -6.22 -19.15 -1.52
N LYS A 160 -6.66 -20.21 -2.20
CA LYS A 160 -8.00 -20.30 -2.78
C LYS A 160 -9.11 -20.21 -1.73
N LYS A 161 -8.99 -20.98 -0.64
CA LYS A 161 -9.97 -20.97 0.47
C LYS A 161 -10.02 -19.60 1.16
N TYR A 162 -8.85 -19.05 1.48
CA TYR A 162 -8.73 -17.77 2.15
C TYR A 162 -9.32 -16.64 1.29
N SER A 163 -8.98 -16.60 0.00
CA SER A 163 -9.50 -15.62 -0.96
C SER A 163 -11.03 -15.66 -1.04
N ALA A 164 -11.62 -16.85 -1.19
CA ALA A 164 -13.07 -17.01 -1.23
C ALA A 164 -13.76 -16.51 0.04
N LEU A 165 -13.24 -16.88 1.22
CA LEU A 165 -13.75 -16.42 2.52
C LEU A 165 -13.65 -14.90 2.66
N THR A 166 -12.51 -14.31 2.31
CA THR A 166 -12.30 -12.87 2.44
C THR A 166 -13.13 -12.06 1.45
N LYS A 167 -13.42 -12.62 0.26
CA LYS A 167 -14.28 -11.98 -0.72
C LYS A 167 -15.70 -11.88 -0.19
N GLU A 168 -16.27 -13.01 0.25
CA GLU A 168 -17.63 -13.03 0.79
C GLU A 168 -17.75 -12.19 2.06
N LEU A 169 -16.77 -12.30 2.98
CA LEU A 169 -16.74 -11.48 4.18
C LEU A 169 -16.65 -9.98 3.84
N GLY A 170 -15.88 -9.60 2.81
CA GLY A 170 -15.73 -8.22 2.38
C GLY A 170 -17.01 -7.58 1.80
N GLU A 171 -17.94 -8.38 1.29
CA GLU A 171 -19.26 -7.91 0.82
C GLU A 171 -20.20 -7.58 1.99
N LEU A 172 -19.99 -8.20 3.15
CA LEU A 172 -20.75 -7.97 4.37
C LEU A 172 -20.09 -6.92 5.28
N VAL A 173 -18.78 -7.08 5.50
CA VAL A 173 -17.95 -6.30 6.40
C VAL A 173 -16.68 -5.90 5.64
N PRO A 174 -16.74 -4.82 4.85
CA PRO A 174 -15.59 -4.38 4.06
C PRO A 174 -14.43 -4.00 4.97
N GLY A 175 -13.27 -4.62 4.74
CA GLY A 175 -12.02 -4.25 5.39
C GLY A 175 -11.39 -3.00 4.77
N SER A 176 -10.23 -2.60 5.30
CA SER A 176 -9.44 -1.52 4.74
C SER A 176 -9.10 -1.78 3.27
N GLN A 177 -9.30 -0.77 2.45
CA GLN A 177 -9.07 -0.75 1.01
C GLN A 177 -7.77 0.01 0.72
N ARG A 178 -7.10 -0.40 -0.35
CA ARG A 178 -5.99 0.34 -0.95
C ARG A 178 -6.12 0.23 -2.46
N LYS A 179 -6.34 1.36 -3.14
CA LYS A 179 -6.42 1.41 -4.60
C LYS A 179 -5.67 2.61 -5.13
N SER A 180 -5.09 2.46 -6.31
CA SER A 180 -4.41 3.55 -7.01
C SER A 180 -5.41 4.42 -7.76
N PHE A 181 -5.22 5.73 -7.68
CA PHE A 181 -5.92 6.71 -8.51
C PHE A 181 -4.94 7.81 -8.96
N VAL A 182 -5.45 8.74 -9.74
CA VAL A 182 -4.80 10.00 -10.10
C VAL A 182 -5.75 11.13 -9.67
N TRP A 183 -5.21 12.14 -9.00
CA TRP A 183 -5.92 13.33 -8.55
C TRP A 183 -5.36 14.56 -9.27
N LEU A 184 -6.25 15.43 -9.69
CA LEU A 184 -5.92 16.78 -10.16
C LEU A 184 -6.18 17.77 -9.02
N TYR A 185 -5.19 18.60 -8.72
CA TYR A 185 -5.29 19.73 -7.83
C TYR A 185 -5.12 21.00 -8.67
N GLU A 186 -6.26 21.54 -9.08
CA GLU A 186 -6.35 22.80 -9.81
C GLU A 186 -5.98 23.97 -8.89
N ARG A 187 -5.09 24.84 -9.36
CA ARG A 187 -4.79 26.12 -8.73
C ARG A 187 -5.78 27.18 -9.24
N LYS A 188 -6.21 28.08 -8.37
CA LYS A 188 -7.26 29.08 -8.64
C LYS A 188 -6.88 30.45 -8.11
#